data_AF-A0AAE3CEM1-F1
#
_entry.id   AF-A0AAE3CEM1-F1
#
_cell.length_a   1.000
_cell.length_b   1.000
_cell.length_c   1.000
_cell.angle_alpha   90.00
_cell.angle_beta   90.00
_cell.angle_gamma   90.00
#
_symmetry.space_group_name_H-M   'P 1'
#
loop_
_entity.id
_entity.type
_entity.pdbx_description
1 polymer ?
#
loop_
_entity_poly.entity_id
_entity_poly.type
_entity_poly.pdbx_seq_one_letter_code
_entity_poly.pdbx_strand_id
1 'polypeptide(L)'
;MEIISSGNLEIDDLSGGGFLRHSSVLFLVEAGSMGEIVALNLFANRLSLGDAGFIIDFDIPPSRIREWFKSNIEDLEKNKRFFMIDGFTRMYGETPSEEEYVIEKPRDIVHINAYLVELSKIIEQYKPNVCILVLSNNLFLLRKQQLDKIINFIYNVRTRLSQFGLCIFVFDKGMLEERDQKTLEHMFDYVLDIKILEVDRRFQKYLRVAKSPSPSYRDDFVPYEIRPTGFALSTKTVEDFDYINQQLKMLDEGVLEFLGSRVIIQDSKFYPIVFEMMIGEFGYEEASEFMYNHGKIGLPLVKDFREQFKVINLKKAAESFAKLIELWGQGAAEVTFDEKTNSYRFRVENSPFCSYFKGLGKVAGWLRAGVMAGAFESYTGNRYECEEVKCVAKGDDYCEFIVKPSRV
;
A
#
# COMPACT_ATOMS: atom_id res chain seq x y z
N MET A 1 5.50 8.76 24.37
CA MET A 1 5.94 9.09 23.01
C MET A 1 4.70 9.14 22.14
N GLU A 2 4.45 10.27 21.49
CA GLU A 2 3.27 10.47 20.63
C GLU A 2 3.48 9.79 19.28
N ILE A 3 2.54 8.95 18.86
CA ILE A 3 2.47 8.38 17.51
C ILE A 3 1.63 9.31 16.65
N ILE A 4 2.14 9.65 15.47
CA ILE A 4 1.49 10.50 14.47
C ILE A 4 1.31 9.71 13.17
N SER A 5 0.19 9.96 12.50
CA SER A 5 -0.08 9.38 11.18
C SER A 5 0.85 9.98 10.13
N SER A 6 1.34 9.15 9.21
CA SER A 6 2.01 9.57 7.97
C SER A 6 1.06 10.23 6.96
N GLY A 7 -0.26 10.15 7.22
CA GLY A 7 -1.33 10.48 6.29
C GLY A 7 -1.50 9.45 5.16
N ASN A 8 -0.79 8.33 5.22
CA ASN A 8 -1.06 7.14 4.43
C ASN A 8 -1.30 5.95 5.38
N LEU A 9 -2.54 5.47 5.43
CA LEU A 9 -2.94 4.38 6.32
C LEU A 9 -2.13 3.10 6.12
N GLU A 10 -1.71 2.80 4.89
CA GLU A 10 -0.96 1.59 4.56
C GLU A 10 0.48 1.66 5.11
N ILE A 11 1.10 2.85 5.04
CA ILE A 11 2.40 3.12 5.68
C ILE A 11 2.28 3.10 7.20
N ASP A 12 1.20 3.65 7.76
CA ASP A 12 0.93 3.61 9.19
C ASP A 12 0.81 2.16 9.68
N ASP A 13 0.08 1.32 8.95
CA ASP A 13 -0.07 -0.09 9.27
C ASP A 13 1.24 -0.89 9.12
N LEU A 14 2.08 -0.55 8.14
CA LEU A 14 3.41 -1.19 7.99
C LEU A 14 4.37 -0.76 9.10
N SER A 15 4.31 0.50 9.54
CA SER A 15 5.17 1.06 10.58
C SER A 15 4.75 0.69 12.00
N GLY A 16 3.57 0.07 12.17
CA GLY A 16 3.05 -0.36 13.46
C GLY A 16 2.21 0.71 14.16
N GLY A 17 1.45 1.48 13.39
CA GLY A 17 0.50 2.52 13.83
C GLY A 17 0.86 3.95 13.43
N GLY A 18 1.94 4.16 12.66
CA GLY A 18 2.48 5.47 12.30
C GLY A 18 3.90 5.72 12.82
N PHE A 19 4.31 6.98 12.81
CA PHE A 19 5.65 7.40 13.25
C PHE A 19 5.64 8.06 14.63
N LEU A 20 6.72 7.93 15.39
CA LEU A 20 6.92 8.74 16.59
C LEU A 20 7.16 10.20 16.19
N ARG A 21 6.51 11.16 16.87
CA ARG A 21 6.61 12.59 16.52
C ARG A 21 8.04 13.13 16.50
N HIS A 22 8.89 12.71 17.44
CA HIS A 22 10.28 13.15 17.52
C HIS A 22 11.20 12.01 17.10
N SER A 23 11.12 11.64 15.82
CA SER A 23 11.90 10.53 15.27
C SER A 23 12.45 10.85 13.89
N SER A 24 13.40 10.03 13.48
CA SER A 24 13.99 10.08 12.14
C SER A 24 13.57 8.88 11.30
N VAL A 25 13.19 9.12 10.07
CA VAL A 25 12.84 8.12 9.07
C VAL A 25 13.89 8.13 7.96
N LEU A 26 14.51 6.98 7.70
CA LEU A 26 15.45 6.79 6.61
C LEU A 26 14.72 6.14 5.43
N PHE A 27 14.69 6.80 4.28
CA PHE A 27 14.32 6.21 3.00
C PHE A 27 15.60 5.77 2.29
N LEU A 28 15.80 4.46 2.14
CA LEU A 28 16.86 3.88 1.32
C LEU A 28 16.27 3.51 -0.03
N VAL A 29 16.64 4.23 -1.08
CA VAL A 29 16.02 4.15 -2.41
C VAL A 29 16.97 3.55 -3.44
N GLU A 30 16.43 2.80 -4.39
CA GLU A 30 17.14 2.38 -5.59
C GLU A 30 16.85 3.32 -6.75
N ALA A 31 17.85 3.60 -7.58
CA ALA A 31 17.70 4.40 -8.78
C ALA A 31 16.57 3.89 -9.68
N GLY A 32 15.68 4.79 -10.10
CA GLY A 32 14.49 4.46 -10.91
C GLY A 32 13.25 4.04 -10.09
N SER A 33 13.38 3.86 -8.77
CA SER A 33 12.24 3.48 -7.94
C SER A 33 11.26 4.65 -7.78
N MET A 34 11.74 5.89 -7.86
CA MET A 34 10.99 7.11 -7.53
C MET A 34 10.64 7.19 -6.04
N GLY A 35 11.50 6.64 -5.17
CA GLY A 35 11.32 6.69 -3.72
C GLY A 35 11.33 8.12 -3.14
N GLU A 36 11.97 9.07 -3.81
CA GLU A 36 11.94 10.50 -3.48
C GLU A 36 10.53 11.06 -3.57
N ILE A 37 9.76 10.61 -4.58
CA ILE A 37 8.36 11.00 -4.75
C ILE A 37 7.49 10.43 -3.63
N VAL A 38 7.78 9.21 -3.16
CA VAL A 38 7.09 8.60 -2.02
C VAL A 38 7.34 9.42 -0.74
N ALA A 39 8.60 9.78 -0.48
CA ALA A 39 8.96 10.63 0.66
C ALA A 39 8.32 12.03 0.58
N LEU A 40 8.29 12.63 -0.62
CA LEU A 40 7.65 13.92 -0.87
C LEU A 40 6.14 13.88 -0.61
N ASN A 41 5.46 12.80 -1.03
CA ASN A 41 4.04 12.60 -0.76
C ASN A 41 3.76 12.45 0.74
N LEU A 42 4.59 11.69 1.46
CA LEU A 42 4.48 11.55 2.91
C LEU A 42 4.63 12.90 3.61
N PHE A 43 5.61 13.69 3.20
CA PHE A 43 5.80 15.05 3.69
C PHE A 43 4.56 15.92 3.40
N ALA A 44 4.05 15.94 2.15
CA ALA A 44 2.88 16.73 1.78
C ALA A 44 1.62 16.34 2.59
N ASN A 45 1.45 15.06 2.89
CA ASN A 45 0.38 14.57 3.77
C ASN A 45 0.51 15.16 5.19
N ARG A 46 1.73 15.21 5.75
CA ARG A 46 1.97 15.82 7.07
C ARG A 46 1.61 17.31 7.11
N LEU A 47 1.90 18.05 6.04
CA LEU A 47 1.50 19.46 5.94
C LEU A 47 -0.03 19.59 5.91
N SER A 48 -0.70 18.72 5.16
CA SER A 48 -2.16 18.65 5.11
C SER A 48 -2.77 18.33 6.49
N LEU A 49 -2.05 17.57 7.32
CA LEU A 49 -2.42 17.24 8.70
C LEU A 49 -2.01 18.30 9.74
N GLY A 50 -1.48 19.45 9.31
CA GLY A 50 -1.26 20.60 10.18
C GLY A 50 0.20 20.89 10.53
N ASP A 51 1.17 20.07 10.11
CA ASP A 51 2.59 20.35 10.38
C ASP A 51 3.10 21.54 9.55
N ALA A 52 4.07 22.27 10.10
CA ALA A 52 4.94 23.14 9.33
C ALA A 52 6.01 22.29 8.63
N GLY A 53 6.24 22.56 7.35
CA GLY A 53 7.11 21.79 6.48
C GLY A 53 8.43 22.48 6.17
N PHE A 54 9.54 21.76 6.28
CA PHE A 54 10.85 22.22 5.82
C PHE A 54 11.45 21.19 4.86
N ILE A 55 11.71 21.59 3.60
CA ILE A 55 12.50 20.78 2.67
C ILE A 55 13.92 21.34 2.63
N ILE A 56 14.89 20.51 2.97
CA ILE A 56 16.32 20.82 2.85
C ILE A 56 16.86 19.96 1.71
N ASP A 57 17.06 20.59 0.56
CA ASP A 57 17.44 19.87 -0.66
C ASP A 57 18.90 20.16 -1.05
N PHE A 58 19.62 19.08 -1.36
CA PHE A 58 20.93 19.12 -2.00
C PHE A 58 20.93 18.35 -3.34
N ASP A 59 19.82 17.73 -3.72
CA ASP A 59 19.79 16.69 -4.76
C ASP A 59 19.05 17.13 -6.02
N ILE A 60 18.01 17.96 -5.87
CA ILE A 60 17.01 18.20 -6.91
C ILE A 60 16.76 19.71 -7.06
N PRO A 61 16.86 20.29 -8.26
CA PRO A 61 16.53 21.71 -8.46
C PRO A 61 15.19 22.08 -7.82
N PRO A 62 15.09 23.18 -7.05
CA PRO A 62 13.86 23.54 -6.34
C PRO A 62 12.63 23.62 -7.25
N SER A 63 12.80 24.10 -8.49
CA SER A 63 11.74 24.13 -9.50
C SER A 63 11.14 22.75 -9.79
N ARG A 64 11.96 21.69 -9.85
CA ARG A 64 11.49 20.32 -10.06
C ARG A 64 10.79 19.76 -8.83
N ILE A 65 11.24 20.09 -7.62
CA ILE A 65 10.53 19.71 -6.39
C ILE A 65 9.14 20.35 -6.40
N ARG A 66 9.05 21.65 -6.75
CA ARG A 66 7.79 22.38 -6.88
C ARG A 66 6.85 21.73 -7.90
N GLU A 67 7.34 21.31 -9.06
CA GLU A 67 6.55 20.57 -10.07
C GLU A 67 5.96 19.26 -9.53
N TRP A 68 6.71 18.53 -8.70
CA TRP A 68 6.25 17.27 -8.13
C TRP A 68 5.34 17.44 -6.93
N PHE A 69 5.39 18.59 -6.28
CA PHE A 69 4.62 18.90 -5.09
C PHE A 69 3.22 19.42 -5.46
N LYS A 70 2.26 18.51 -5.56
CA LYS A 70 0.89 18.79 -6.06
C LYS A 70 -0.04 19.50 -5.08
N SER A 71 0.50 20.12 -4.02
CA SER A 71 -0.28 20.88 -3.05
C SER A 71 -0.24 22.37 -3.37
N ASN A 72 -1.12 23.17 -2.75
CA ASN A 72 -1.08 24.62 -2.89
C ASN A 72 0.10 25.21 -2.08
N ILE A 73 1.32 25.05 -2.60
CA ILE A 73 2.58 25.49 -1.97
C ILE A 73 2.53 26.99 -1.68
N GLU A 74 2.04 27.78 -2.64
CA GLU A 74 2.01 29.24 -2.56
C GLU A 74 1.24 29.72 -1.31
N ASP A 75 0.09 29.10 -1.03
CA ASP A 75 -0.69 29.39 0.17
C ASP A 75 0.04 28.96 1.46
N LEU A 76 0.75 27.83 1.44
CA LEU A 76 1.50 27.35 2.59
C LEU A 76 2.71 28.26 2.89
N GLU A 77 3.41 28.75 1.87
CA GLU A 77 4.52 29.70 2.00
C GLU A 77 4.04 31.06 2.51
N LYS A 78 2.96 31.58 1.92
CA LYS A 78 2.35 32.85 2.34
C LYS A 78 1.94 32.82 3.82
N ASN A 79 1.45 31.68 4.29
CA ASN A 79 1.07 31.46 5.68
C ASN A 79 2.24 31.00 6.58
N LYS A 80 3.49 31.03 6.07
CA LYS A 80 4.70 30.61 6.78
C LYS A 80 4.62 29.20 7.36
N ARG A 81 3.97 28.29 6.63
CA ARG A 81 3.81 26.87 6.96
C ARG A 81 4.67 25.95 6.12
N PHE A 82 5.31 26.46 5.07
CA PHE A 82 6.24 25.71 4.24
C PHE A 82 7.48 26.55 3.93
N PHE A 83 8.64 25.88 3.96
CA PHE A 83 9.95 26.47 3.73
C PHE A 83 10.76 25.56 2.83
N MET A 84 11.23 26.09 1.70
CA MET A 84 12.17 25.43 0.80
C MET A 84 13.58 25.98 1.04
N ILE A 85 14.53 25.11 1.37
CA ILE A 85 15.94 25.45 1.61
C ILE A 85 16.77 24.86 0.47
N ASP A 86 17.28 25.74 -0.38
CA ASP A 86 18.08 25.40 -1.55
C ASP A 86 19.55 25.23 -1.20
N GLY A 87 19.99 23.98 -1.09
CA GLY A 87 21.38 23.56 -1.07
C GLY A 87 21.88 22.99 -2.40
N PHE A 88 21.04 22.91 -3.43
CA PHE A 88 21.38 22.32 -4.74
C PHE A 88 21.97 23.34 -5.71
N THR A 89 21.36 24.50 -5.88
CA THR A 89 21.69 25.42 -6.99
C THR A 89 23.16 25.86 -6.95
N ARG A 90 23.66 26.21 -5.77
CA ARG A 90 25.06 26.59 -5.53
C ARG A 90 26.05 25.42 -5.62
N MET A 91 25.57 24.17 -5.67
CA MET A 91 26.47 23.02 -5.90
C MET A 91 26.98 22.94 -7.32
N TYR A 92 26.28 23.51 -8.30
CA TYR A 92 26.60 23.34 -9.72
C TYR A 92 27.02 24.64 -10.42
N GLY A 93 27.04 25.77 -9.71
CA GLY A 93 27.55 27.03 -10.25
C GLY A 93 27.15 28.25 -9.41
N GLU A 94 27.32 29.43 -9.99
CA GLU A 94 26.97 30.73 -9.38
C GLU A 94 25.57 31.22 -9.77
N THR A 95 24.76 30.38 -10.42
CA THR A 95 23.37 30.70 -10.76
C THR A 95 22.62 31.15 -9.50
N PRO A 96 21.85 32.27 -9.57
CA PRO A 96 21.02 32.68 -8.45
C PRO A 96 19.89 31.67 -8.22
N SER A 97 19.55 31.44 -6.95
CA SER A 97 18.35 30.69 -6.58
C SER A 97 17.13 31.62 -6.58
N GLU A 98 15.96 31.06 -6.86
CA GLU A 98 14.67 31.72 -6.70
C GLU A 98 14.11 31.57 -5.27
N GLU A 99 14.76 30.75 -4.44
CA GLU A 99 14.34 30.48 -3.06
C GLU A 99 14.84 31.54 -2.07
N GLU A 100 14.04 31.83 -1.03
CA GLU A 100 14.43 32.75 0.04
C GLU A 100 15.59 32.20 0.90
N TYR A 101 15.58 30.88 1.13
CA TYR A 101 16.54 30.21 2.00
C TYR A 101 17.57 29.45 1.16
N VAL A 102 18.80 29.97 1.08
CA VAL A 102 19.86 29.41 0.24
C VAL A 102 21.10 29.08 1.08
N ILE A 103 21.68 27.89 0.86
CA ILE A 103 22.98 27.51 1.41
C ILE A 103 24.07 27.96 0.42
N GLU A 104 24.84 28.98 0.79
CA GLU A 104 25.80 29.61 -0.13
C GLU A 104 27.02 28.74 -0.44
N LYS A 105 27.48 27.93 0.53
CA LYS A 105 28.61 27.01 0.35
C LYS A 105 28.19 25.55 0.61
N PRO A 106 27.40 24.93 -0.28
CA PRO A 106 26.85 23.59 -0.09
C PRO A 106 27.89 22.46 -0.23
N ARG A 107 29.13 22.79 -0.57
CA ARG A 107 30.27 21.84 -0.59
C ARG A 107 31.14 21.89 0.67
N ASP A 108 30.84 22.80 1.59
CA ASP A 108 31.58 23.00 2.84
C ASP A 108 30.72 22.58 4.03
N ILE A 109 31.00 21.39 4.58
CA ILE A 109 30.26 20.82 5.71
C ILE A 109 30.23 21.76 6.93
N VAL A 110 31.28 22.56 7.16
CA VAL A 110 31.31 23.51 8.28
C VAL A 110 30.29 24.62 8.05
N HIS A 111 30.25 25.15 6.83
CA HIS A 111 29.26 26.15 6.44
C HIS A 111 27.83 25.60 6.50
N ILE A 112 27.60 24.39 5.96
CA ILE A 112 26.29 23.74 6.02
C ILE A 112 25.85 23.57 7.48
N ASN A 113 26.74 23.08 8.36
CA ASN A 113 26.41 22.90 9.77
C ASN A 113 26.05 24.23 10.45
N ALA A 114 26.80 25.30 10.18
CA ALA A 114 26.51 26.64 10.72
C ALA A 114 25.15 27.14 10.23
N TYR A 115 24.84 26.97 8.94
CA TYR A 115 23.54 27.32 8.37
C TYR A 115 22.40 26.56 9.05
N LEU A 116 22.55 25.24 9.23
CA LEU A 116 21.53 24.40 9.88
C LEU A 116 21.32 24.76 11.36
N VAL A 117 22.33 25.28 12.06
CA VAL A 117 22.18 25.82 13.42
C VAL A 117 21.31 27.08 13.42
N GLU A 118 21.48 27.97 12.46
CA GLU A 118 20.62 29.16 12.34
C GLU A 118 19.20 28.77 11.92
N LEU A 119 19.05 27.87 10.94
CA LEU A 119 17.75 27.35 10.52
C LEU A 119 16.99 26.68 11.68
N SER A 120 17.70 25.99 12.58
CA SER A 120 17.11 25.37 13.77
C SER A 120 16.38 26.39 14.67
N LYS A 121 16.82 27.65 14.72
CA LYS A 121 16.14 28.72 15.49
C LYS A 121 14.80 29.11 14.86
N ILE A 122 14.67 28.99 13.54
CA ILE A 122 13.42 29.21 12.82
C ILE A 122 12.49 28.01 13.05
N ILE A 123 13.00 26.79 12.89
CA ILE A 123 12.23 25.55 13.06
C ILE A 123 11.64 25.46 14.48
N GLU A 124 12.39 25.85 15.52
CA GLU A 124 11.94 25.84 16.93
C GLU A 124 10.59 26.55 17.14
N GLN A 125 10.31 27.60 16.36
CA GLN A 125 9.08 28.40 16.48
C GLN A 125 7.80 27.65 16.10
N TYR A 126 7.93 26.51 15.42
CA TYR A 126 6.81 25.71 14.91
C TYR A 126 6.56 24.43 15.72
N LYS A 127 7.33 24.20 16.79
CA LYS A 127 7.12 23.05 17.66
C LYS A 127 5.70 23.04 18.26
N PRO A 128 5.09 21.85 18.45
CA PRO A 128 5.63 20.51 18.16
C PRO A 128 5.28 19.98 16.75
N ASN A 129 4.62 20.79 15.92
CA ASN A 129 4.04 20.36 14.64
C ASN A 129 4.99 20.65 13.48
N VAL A 130 6.06 19.86 13.38
CA VAL A 130 7.09 20.03 12.36
C VAL A 130 7.32 18.71 11.61
N CYS A 131 7.40 18.82 10.28
CA CYS A 131 7.89 17.76 9.41
C CYS A 131 9.04 18.31 8.57
N ILE A 132 10.16 17.58 8.53
CA ILE A 132 11.37 17.97 7.80
C ILE A 132 11.68 16.87 6.79
N LEU A 133 11.95 17.24 5.54
CA LEU A 133 12.42 16.32 4.50
C LEU A 133 13.82 16.77 4.04
N VAL A 134 14.78 15.84 4.08
CA VAL A 134 16.17 16.08 3.73
C VAL A 134 16.55 15.20 2.55
N LEU A 135 16.86 15.81 1.41
CA LEU A 135 17.37 15.17 0.21
C LEU A 135 18.88 15.45 0.14
N SER A 136 19.73 14.45 0.35
CA SER A 136 21.16 14.69 0.63
C SER A 136 22.15 13.71 0.03
N ASN A 137 21.76 13.00 -1.04
CA ASN A 137 22.63 12.10 -1.80
C ASN A 137 23.92 12.76 -2.28
N ASN A 138 23.82 13.99 -2.79
CA ASN A 138 24.96 14.71 -3.35
C ASN A 138 26.02 15.07 -2.29
N LEU A 139 25.70 14.99 -0.99
CA LEU A 139 26.71 15.11 0.07
C LEU A 139 27.75 14.00 -0.01
N PHE A 140 27.38 12.80 -0.45
CA PHE A 140 28.32 11.68 -0.63
C PHE A 140 29.24 11.84 -1.84
N LEU A 141 28.90 12.75 -2.77
CA LEU A 141 29.78 13.11 -3.88
C LEU A 141 30.93 14.03 -3.44
N LEU A 142 30.84 14.63 -2.25
CA LEU A 142 31.86 15.53 -1.70
C LEU A 142 33.10 14.74 -1.24
N ARG A 143 34.05 14.52 -2.16
CA ARG A 143 35.37 13.91 -1.94
C ARG A 143 35.30 12.55 -1.20
N LYS A 144 35.27 11.45 -1.98
CA LYS A 144 35.26 10.03 -1.51
C LYS A 144 36.14 9.68 -0.30
N GLN A 145 37.23 10.40 -0.02
CA GLN A 145 38.12 10.14 1.12
C GLN A 145 37.61 10.64 2.50
N GLN A 146 36.40 11.20 2.61
CA GLN A 146 35.86 11.73 3.88
C GLN A 146 34.49 11.18 4.26
N LEU A 147 34.13 9.97 3.81
CA LEU A 147 32.81 9.38 4.05
C LEU A 147 32.45 9.30 5.54
N ASP A 148 33.38 8.91 6.40
CA ASP A 148 33.18 8.89 7.87
C ASP A 148 32.78 10.25 8.43
N LYS A 149 33.32 11.35 7.88
CA LYS A 149 32.96 12.71 8.32
C LYS A 149 31.55 13.06 7.86
N ILE A 150 31.15 12.63 6.67
CA ILE A 150 29.80 12.85 6.15
C ILE A 150 28.78 12.05 6.98
N ILE A 151 29.06 10.78 7.28
CA ILE A 151 28.19 9.95 8.14
C ILE A 151 28.05 10.57 9.54
N ASN A 152 29.14 11.01 10.16
CA ASN A 152 29.10 11.71 11.44
C ASN A 152 28.33 13.04 11.36
N PHE A 153 28.47 13.77 10.26
CA PHE A 153 27.68 14.97 10.01
C PHE A 153 26.18 14.65 9.92
N ILE A 154 25.80 13.62 9.15
CA ILE A 154 24.41 13.15 9.03
C ILE A 154 23.87 12.75 10.41
N TYR A 155 24.64 12.01 11.22
CA TYR A 155 24.25 11.64 12.58
C TYR A 155 23.92 12.87 13.45
N ASN A 156 24.78 13.89 13.41
CA ASN A 156 24.61 15.11 14.18
C ASN A 156 23.40 15.93 13.71
N VAL A 157 23.22 16.05 12.39
CA VAL A 157 22.07 16.75 11.79
C VAL A 157 20.77 16.02 12.11
N ARG A 158 20.74 14.70 11.91
CA ARG A 158 19.60 13.84 12.27
C ARG A 158 19.20 14.03 13.73
N THR A 159 20.17 13.96 14.65
CA THR A 159 19.93 14.08 16.08
C THR A 159 19.40 15.47 16.47
N ARG A 160 19.87 16.52 15.80
CA ARG A 160 19.38 17.89 16.03
C ARG A 160 17.96 18.07 15.48
N LEU A 161 17.73 17.66 14.24
CA LEU A 161 16.48 17.93 13.53
C LEU A 161 15.29 17.11 14.07
N SER A 162 15.51 15.85 14.45
CA SER A 162 14.43 14.99 14.99
C SER A 162 13.88 15.49 16.34
N GLN A 163 14.57 16.39 17.03
CA GLN A 163 14.07 17.03 18.25
C GLN A 163 12.93 18.02 17.99
N PHE A 164 12.81 18.54 16.76
CA PHE A 164 11.73 19.48 16.42
C PHE A 164 10.44 18.78 15.99
N GLY A 165 10.56 17.60 15.36
CA GLY A 165 9.42 16.85 14.83
C GLY A 165 9.88 15.66 13.98
N LEU A 166 9.04 15.23 13.05
CA LEU A 166 9.33 14.08 12.18
C LEU A 166 10.37 14.50 11.13
N CYS A 167 11.48 13.77 11.04
CA CYS A 167 12.55 14.10 10.10
C CYS A 167 12.81 12.94 9.13
N ILE A 168 12.53 13.16 7.86
CA ILE A 168 12.64 12.18 6.78
C ILE A 168 13.92 12.47 6.01
N PHE A 169 14.78 11.47 5.87
CA PHE A 169 16.00 11.56 5.07
C PHE A 169 15.91 10.58 3.92
N VAL A 170 16.29 11.01 2.72
CA VAL A 170 16.29 10.16 1.52
C VAL A 170 17.71 9.95 1.03
N PHE A 171 18.08 8.68 0.85
CA PHE A 171 19.40 8.27 0.38
C PHE A 171 19.32 7.13 -0.64
N ASP A 172 20.10 7.23 -1.71
CA ASP A 172 20.26 6.24 -2.76
C ASP A 172 21.26 5.17 -2.31
N LYS A 173 20.85 3.91 -2.33
CA LYS A 173 21.68 2.76 -1.94
C LYS A 173 22.93 2.64 -2.81
N GLY A 174 22.83 2.97 -4.10
CA GLY A 174 23.93 2.87 -5.05
C GLY A 174 25.10 3.82 -4.79
N MET A 175 24.92 4.81 -3.90
CA MET A 175 25.98 5.75 -3.50
C MET A 175 26.88 5.24 -2.36
N LEU A 176 26.50 4.15 -1.70
CA LEU A 176 27.12 3.69 -0.45
C LEU A 176 27.53 2.22 -0.52
N GLU A 177 28.64 1.87 0.13
CA GLU A 177 28.97 0.47 0.38
C GLU A 177 28.02 -0.14 1.41
N GLU A 178 27.85 -1.47 1.38
CA GLU A 178 26.90 -2.18 2.26
C GLU A 178 27.13 -1.88 3.75
N ARG A 179 28.40 -1.76 4.16
CA ARG A 179 28.78 -1.40 5.53
C ARG A 179 28.24 -0.03 5.95
N ASP A 180 28.31 0.95 5.05
CA ASP A 180 27.88 2.32 5.32
C ASP A 180 26.36 2.42 5.31
N GLN A 181 25.70 1.69 4.39
CA GLN A 181 24.25 1.54 4.40
C GLN A 181 23.75 0.98 5.74
N LYS A 182 24.36 -0.10 6.24
CA LYS A 182 24.02 -0.69 7.55
C LYS A 182 24.26 0.30 8.69
N THR A 183 25.32 1.08 8.63
CA THR A 183 25.60 2.13 9.61
C THR A 183 24.47 3.15 9.66
N LEU A 184 23.99 3.62 8.49
CA LEU A 184 22.82 4.49 8.40
C LEU A 184 21.55 3.80 8.93
N GLU A 185 21.26 2.56 8.55
CA GLU A 185 20.08 1.82 9.06
C GLU A 185 20.07 1.74 10.60
N HIS A 186 21.22 1.57 11.23
CA HIS A 186 21.34 1.55 12.69
C HIS A 186 21.09 2.93 13.33
N MET A 187 21.51 4.01 12.66
CA MET A 187 21.43 5.38 13.18
C MET A 187 20.00 5.96 13.23
N PHE A 188 19.07 5.44 12.42
CA PHE A 188 17.71 5.98 12.29
C PHE A 188 16.68 5.17 13.07
N ASP A 189 15.59 5.81 13.54
CA ASP A 189 14.53 5.11 14.28
C ASP A 189 13.70 4.22 13.37
N TYR A 190 13.35 4.73 12.19
CA TYR A 190 12.63 4.01 11.14
C TYR A 190 13.49 3.89 9.88
N VAL A 191 13.35 2.76 9.18
CA VAL A 191 13.98 2.53 7.87
C VAL A 191 12.91 2.03 6.90
N LEU A 192 12.68 2.80 5.84
CA LEU A 192 11.87 2.45 4.69
C LEU A 192 12.80 2.08 3.53
N ASP A 193 12.75 0.82 3.15
CA ASP A 193 13.56 0.21 2.11
C ASP A 193 12.73 0.15 0.81
N ILE A 194 13.20 0.88 -0.21
CA ILE A 194 12.56 0.98 -1.52
C ILE A 194 13.47 0.33 -2.56
N LYS A 195 12.93 -0.64 -3.29
CA LYS A 195 13.68 -1.39 -4.30
C LYS A 195 12.88 -1.68 -5.56
N ILE A 196 13.59 -2.06 -6.61
CA ILE A 196 13.01 -2.51 -7.89
C ILE A 196 13.45 -3.95 -8.14
N LEU A 197 12.50 -4.82 -8.48
CA LEU A 197 12.79 -6.17 -8.93
C LEU A 197 12.26 -6.35 -10.35
N GLU A 198 13.00 -7.05 -11.19
CA GLU A 198 12.50 -7.53 -12.47
C GLU A 198 11.63 -8.78 -12.23
N VAL A 199 10.35 -8.69 -12.61
CA VAL A 199 9.37 -9.77 -12.53
C VAL A 199 8.71 -9.86 -13.91
N ASP A 200 8.77 -11.03 -14.56
CA ASP A 200 8.16 -11.27 -15.87
C ASP A 200 8.53 -10.24 -16.95
N ARG A 201 9.82 -9.86 -17.03
CA ARG A 201 10.35 -8.83 -17.94
C ARG A 201 9.78 -7.42 -17.72
N ARG A 202 9.21 -7.15 -16.54
CA ARG A 202 8.77 -5.83 -16.10
C ARG A 202 9.46 -5.44 -14.80
N PHE A 203 9.68 -4.15 -14.62
CA PHE A 203 10.22 -3.62 -13.37
C PHE A 203 9.09 -3.33 -12.39
N GLN A 204 9.04 -4.09 -11.30
CA GLN A 204 8.09 -3.90 -10.21
C GLN A 204 8.78 -3.22 -9.03
N LYS A 205 8.13 -2.17 -8.50
CA LYS A 205 8.64 -1.41 -7.36
C LYS A 205 8.06 -1.95 -6.07
N TYR A 206 8.88 -1.99 -5.02
CA TYR A 206 8.52 -2.47 -3.70
C TYR A 206 8.96 -1.51 -2.60
N LEU A 207 8.14 -1.40 -1.57
CA LEU A 207 8.41 -0.69 -0.33
C LEU A 207 8.33 -1.66 0.85
N ARG A 208 9.22 -1.51 1.82
CA ARG A 208 9.26 -2.28 3.06
C ARG A 208 9.62 -1.39 4.23
N VAL A 209 8.98 -1.57 5.38
CA VAL A 209 9.45 -0.96 6.64
C VAL A 209 10.44 -1.94 7.28
N ALA A 210 11.73 -1.76 6.96
CA ALA A 210 12.82 -2.62 7.41
C ALA A 210 13.15 -2.44 8.90
N LYS A 211 12.79 -1.30 9.49
CA LYS A 211 12.98 -0.99 10.91
C LYS A 211 11.88 -0.08 11.41
N SER A 212 11.36 -0.39 12.59
CA SER A 212 10.46 0.46 13.37
C SER A 212 10.73 0.24 14.86
N PRO A 213 10.58 1.27 15.72
CA PRO A 213 10.58 1.08 17.18
C PRO A 213 9.35 0.32 17.69
N SER A 214 8.28 0.21 16.89
CA SER A 214 7.06 -0.49 17.28
C SER A 214 7.25 -2.00 17.15
N PRO A 215 6.90 -2.84 18.15
CA PRO A 215 6.99 -4.29 18.03
C PRO A 215 5.93 -4.89 17.09
N SER A 216 4.91 -4.12 16.71
CA SER A 216 3.83 -4.56 15.81
C SER A 216 4.03 -4.15 14.35
N TYR A 217 5.20 -3.60 13.99
CA TYR A 217 5.51 -3.28 12.60
C TYR A 217 5.65 -4.55 11.76
N ARG A 218 5.50 -4.40 10.44
CA ARG A 218 5.59 -5.51 9.49
C ARG A 218 6.72 -5.28 8.51
N ASP A 219 7.63 -6.25 8.45
CA ASP A 219 8.81 -6.24 7.58
C ASP A 219 8.52 -6.91 6.21
N ASP A 220 7.35 -6.60 5.64
CA ASP A 220 6.92 -7.13 4.34
C ASP A 220 7.37 -6.21 3.20
N PHE A 221 7.91 -6.77 2.12
CA PHE A 221 7.92 -6.07 0.84
C PHE A 221 6.48 -6.00 0.29
N VAL A 222 6.02 -4.79 0.02
CA VAL A 222 4.71 -4.50 -0.56
C VAL A 222 4.94 -3.79 -1.90
N PRO A 223 4.31 -4.25 -3.00
CA PRO A 223 4.44 -3.56 -4.28
C PRO A 223 3.82 -2.16 -4.19
N TYR A 224 4.28 -1.22 -5.02
CA TYR A 224 3.62 0.08 -5.13
C TYR A 224 3.70 0.65 -6.54
N GLU A 225 2.79 1.57 -6.82
CA GLU A 225 2.73 2.31 -8.08
C GLU A 225 2.69 3.81 -7.83
N ILE A 226 3.36 4.56 -8.71
CA ILE A 226 3.28 6.03 -8.73
C ILE A 226 2.08 6.42 -9.59
N ARG A 227 1.22 7.28 -9.06
CA ARG A 227 -0.01 7.76 -9.69
C ARG A 227 0.02 9.29 -9.83
N PRO A 228 -0.81 9.89 -10.69
CA PRO A 228 -0.94 11.34 -10.75
C PRO A 228 -1.32 11.98 -9.40
N THR A 229 -1.99 11.28 -8.49
CA THR A 229 -2.39 11.80 -7.18
C THR A 229 -1.44 11.41 -6.04
N GLY A 230 -0.30 10.78 -6.33
CA GLY A 230 0.68 10.37 -5.32
C GLY A 230 1.23 8.97 -5.58
N PHE A 231 1.18 8.09 -4.59
CA PHE A 231 1.49 6.67 -4.75
C PHE A 231 0.44 5.80 -4.06
N ALA A 232 0.33 4.55 -4.46
CA ALA A 232 -0.53 3.56 -3.80
C ALA A 232 0.28 2.31 -3.53
N LEU A 233 0.23 1.78 -2.30
CA LEU A 233 0.73 0.43 -2.06
C LEU A 233 -0.30 -0.57 -2.58
N SER A 234 0.19 -1.65 -3.15
CA SER A 234 -0.58 -2.78 -3.66
C SER A 234 -1.26 -3.60 -2.55
N THR A 235 -1.53 -3.02 -1.38
CA THR A 235 -2.57 -3.54 -0.48
C THR A 235 -3.97 -3.26 -1.03
N LYS A 236 -4.08 -2.39 -2.04
CA LYS A 236 -5.30 -2.08 -2.81
C LYS A 236 -5.46 -2.81 -4.16
N THR A 237 -4.62 -3.78 -4.50
CA THR A 237 -4.67 -4.45 -5.82
C THR A 237 -5.69 -5.59 -5.87
N VAL A 238 -6.96 -5.27 -5.61
CA VAL A 238 -8.09 -6.09 -6.06
C VAL A 238 -9.09 -5.24 -6.84
N GLU A 239 -9.05 -3.92 -6.66
CA GLU A 239 -10.00 -2.98 -7.25
C GLU A 239 -9.73 -2.66 -8.73
N ASP A 240 -8.53 -2.99 -9.24
CA ASP A 240 -8.10 -2.65 -10.59
C ASP A 240 -8.12 -3.86 -11.53
N PHE A 241 -9.04 -3.85 -12.50
CA PHE A 241 -9.19 -4.90 -13.52
C PHE A 241 -7.89 -5.12 -14.30
N ASP A 242 -7.12 -4.07 -14.56
CA ASP A 242 -5.89 -4.14 -15.34
C ASP A 242 -4.79 -4.91 -14.60
N TYR A 243 -4.82 -4.94 -13.27
CA TYR A 243 -3.89 -5.74 -12.47
C TYR A 243 -4.27 -7.22 -12.48
N ILE A 244 -5.56 -7.54 -12.32
CA ILE A 244 -6.04 -8.93 -12.37
C ILE A 244 -5.80 -9.54 -13.75
N ASN A 245 -6.04 -8.77 -14.82
CA ASN A 245 -5.82 -9.24 -16.19
C ASN A 245 -4.35 -9.64 -16.45
N GLN A 246 -3.39 -8.96 -15.81
CA GLN A 246 -1.97 -9.30 -15.90
C GLN A 246 -1.59 -10.61 -15.22
N GLN A 247 -2.46 -11.15 -14.35
CA GLN A 247 -2.23 -12.42 -13.67
C GLN A 247 -2.68 -13.63 -14.49
N LEU A 248 -3.43 -13.42 -15.58
CA LEU A 248 -3.85 -14.47 -16.48
C LEU A 248 -2.76 -14.71 -17.53
N LYS A 249 -2.09 -15.85 -17.46
CA LYS A 249 -0.93 -16.18 -18.29
C LYS A 249 -1.12 -17.49 -19.02
N MET A 250 -0.71 -17.54 -20.29
CA MET A 250 -0.47 -18.80 -20.99
C MET A 250 0.97 -19.21 -20.72
N LEU A 251 1.20 -20.22 -19.89
CA LEU A 251 2.55 -20.70 -19.57
C LEU A 251 3.12 -21.54 -20.70
N ASP A 252 2.30 -22.48 -21.19
CA ASP A 252 2.60 -23.40 -22.27
C ASP A 252 1.36 -23.56 -23.16
N GLU A 253 1.54 -24.18 -24.33
CA GLU A 253 0.41 -24.50 -25.22
C GLU A 253 -0.64 -25.34 -24.48
N GLY A 254 -1.87 -24.81 -24.36
CA GLY A 254 -2.97 -25.45 -23.64
C GLY A 254 -2.93 -25.34 -22.10
N VAL A 255 -2.01 -24.55 -21.54
CA VAL A 255 -1.91 -24.32 -20.08
C VAL A 255 -2.14 -22.85 -19.75
N LEU A 256 -3.36 -22.57 -19.28
CA LEU A 256 -3.74 -21.26 -18.74
C LEU A 256 -3.53 -21.27 -17.23
N GLU A 257 -2.83 -20.28 -16.72
CA GLU A 257 -2.55 -20.04 -15.31
C GLU A 257 -3.18 -18.72 -14.87
N PHE A 258 -3.72 -18.71 -13.65
CA PHE A 258 -4.15 -17.51 -12.95
C PHE A 258 -3.72 -17.61 -11.48
N LEU A 259 -2.96 -16.62 -11.00
CA LEU A 259 -2.42 -16.56 -9.62
C LEU A 259 -1.64 -17.84 -9.21
N GLY A 260 -0.81 -18.38 -10.12
CA GLY A 260 -0.04 -19.61 -9.84
C GLY A 260 -0.86 -20.91 -9.88
N SER A 261 -2.17 -20.80 -10.14
CA SER A 261 -3.08 -21.95 -10.25
C SER A 261 -3.46 -22.17 -11.71
N ARG A 262 -3.41 -23.43 -12.18
CA ARG A 262 -3.94 -23.78 -13.51
C ARG A 262 -5.45 -23.58 -13.54
N VAL A 263 -5.93 -22.82 -14.52
CA VAL A 263 -7.35 -22.53 -14.69
C VAL A 263 -7.83 -22.94 -16.07
N ILE A 264 -9.15 -23.04 -16.21
CA ILE A 264 -9.83 -23.28 -17.48
C ILE A 264 -10.94 -22.23 -17.64
N ILE A 265 -11.17 -21.78 -18.86
CA ILE A 265 -12.31 -20.91 -19.19
C ILE A 265 -13.47 -21.81 -19.57
N GLN A 266 -14.62 -21.60 -18.93
CA GLN A 266 -15.85 -22.35 -19.21
C GLN A 266 -17.00 -21.39 -19.45
N ASP A 267 -17.97 -21.84 -20.26
CA ASP A 267 -19.21 -21.11 -20.45
C ASP A 267 -20.01 -21.02 -19.14
N SER A 268 -20.66 -19.88 -18.92
CA SER A 268 -21.42 -19.58 -17.70
C SER A 268 -22.58 -20.57 -17.43
N LYS A 269 -23.03 -21.34 -18.42
CA LYS A 269 -24.09 -22.34 -18.27
C LYS A 269 -23.59 -23.73 -17.89
N PHE A 270 -22.29 -24.00 -17.95
CA PHE A 270 -21.76 -25.34 -17.68
C PHE A 270 -22.14 -25.84 -16.28
N TYR A 271 -21.80 -25.08 -15.24
CA TYR A 271 -22.13 -25.45 -13.86
C TYR A 271 -23.64 -25.49 -13.58
N PRO A 272 -24.46 -24.53 -14.07
CA PRO A 272 -25.91 -24.64 -13.97
C PRO A 272 -26.48 -25.91 -14.60
N ILE A 273 -26.04 -26.31 -15.79
CA ILE A 273 -26.53 -27.54 -16.46
C ILE A 273 -26.21 -28.78 -15.62
N VAL A 274 -24.97 -28.89 -15.13
CA VAL A 274 -24.57 -30.01 -14.26
C VAL A 274 -25.46 -30.04 -13.01
N PHE A 275 -25.73 -28.88 -12.43
CA PHE A 275 -26.56 -28.79 -11.24
C PHE A 275 -28.04 -29.12 -11.51
N GLU A 276 -28.59 -28.70 -12.65
CA GLU A 276 -29.93 -29.06 -13.09
C GLU A 276 -30.08 -30.59 -13.24
N MET A 277 -29.07 -31.25 -13.81
CA MET A 277 -29.02 -32.71 -13.88
C MET A 277 -29.01 -33.34 -12.48
N MET A 278 -28.23 -32.79 -11.55
CA MET A 278 -28.19 -33.30 -10.17
C MET A 278 -29.53 -33.15 -9.45
N ILE A 279 -30.23 -32.03 -9.63
CA ILE A 279 -31.58 -31.86 -9.08
C ILE A 279 -32.52 -32.95 -9.64
N GLY A 280 -32.43 -33.23 -10.94
CA GLY A 280 -33.24 -34.24 -11.60
C GLY A 280 -33.00 -35.66 -11.07
N GLU A 281 -31.75 -36.01 -10.77
CA GLU A 281 -31.37 -37.37 -10.32
C GLU A 281 -31.51 -37.57 -8.81
N PHE A 282 -31.11 -36.59 -7.99
CA PHE A 282 -30.95 -36.76 -6.55
C PHE A 282 -31.99 -36.01 -5.71
N GLY A 283 -32.74 -35.10 -6.32
CA GLY A 283 -33.56 -34.14 -5.59
C GLY A 283 -32.80 -32.85 -5.27
N TYR A 284 -33.56 -31.80 -5.00
CA TYR A 284 -33.02 -30.45 -4.78
C TYR A 284 -32.19 -30.38 -3.50
N GLU A 285 -32.68 -31.00 -2.42
CA GLU A 285 -32.09 -30.95 -1.09
C GLU A 285 -30.69 -31.56 -1.11
N GLU A 286 -30.55 -32.80 -1.60
CA GLU A 286 -29.30 -33.53 -1.71
C GLU A 286 -28.32 -32.85 -2.68
N ALA A 287 -28.81 -32.37 -3.84
CA ALA A 287 -27.97 -31.66 -4.79
C ALA A 287 -27.41 -30.35 -4.20
N SER A 288 -28.26 -29.60 -3.48
CA SER A 288 -27.88 -28.34 -2.87
C SER A 288 -26.83 -28.50 -1.76
N GLU A 289 -26.98 -29.52 -0.92
CA GLU A 289 -26.01 -29.85 0.13
C GLU A 289 -24.66 -30.26 -0.47
N PHE A 290 -24.67 -31.09 -1.51
CA PHE A 290 -23.46 -31.49 -2.21
C PHE A 290 -22.70 -30.27 -2.76
N MET A 291 -23.40 -29.36 -3.45
CA MET A 291 -22.76 -28.17 -4.03
C MET A 291 -22.21 -27.22 -2.99
N TYR A 292 -22.92 -27.02 -1.86
CA TYR A 292 -22.42 -26.23 -0.75
C TYR A 292 -21.13 -26.82 -0.18
N ASN A 293 -21.13 -28.12 0.13
CA ASN A 293 -19.97 -28.80 0.70
C ASN A 293 -18.78 -28.80 -0.28
N HIS A 294 -19.04 -29.00 -1.57
CA HIS A 294 -18.01 -28.92 -2.61
C HIS A 294 -17.41 -27.51 -2.69
N GLY A 295 -18.27 -26.47 -2.71
CA GLY A 295 -17.81 -25.08 -2.72
C GLY A 295 -16.95 -24.74 -1.50
N LYS A 296 -17.32 -25.25 -0.33
CA LYS A 296 -16.60 -25.01 0.93
C LYS A 296 -15.19 -25.61 0.96
N ILE A 297 -14.97 -26.71 0.24
CA ILE A 297 -13.64 -27.34 0.08
C ILE A 297 -12.80 -26.64 -1.00
N GLY A 298 -13.45 -25.99 -1.97
CA GLY A 298 -12.92 -25.84 -3.33
C GLY A 298 -12.22 -24.53 -3.72
N LEU A 299 -11.35 -23.90 -2.92
CA LEU A 299 -10.52 -22.78 -3.44
C LEU A 299 -9.04 -22.77 -2.98
N PRO A 300 -8.16 -23.48 -3.70
CA PRO A 300 -6.72 -23.15 -3.74
C PRO A 300 -6.50 -21.67 -4.08
N LEU A 301 -7.30 -21.15 -5.02
CA LEU A 301 -7.28 -19.76 -5.47
C LEU A 301 -7.46 -18.73 -4.36
N VAL A 302 -8.26 -19.00 -3.31
CA VAL A 302 -8.41 -18.04 -2.18
C VAL A 302 -7.16 -18.01 -1.33
N LYS A 303 -6.50 -19.16 -1.17
CA LYS A 303 -5.22 -19.25 -0.46
C LYS A 303 -4.12 -18.54 -1.24
N ASP A 304 -4.00 -18.82 -2.53
CA ASP A 304 -3.02 -18.19 -3.43
C ASP A 304 -3.25 -16.67 -3.50
N PHE A 305 -4.52 -16.26 -3.57
CA PHE A 305 -4.93 -14.86 -3.52
C PHE A 305 -4.53 -14.18 -2.20
N ARG A 306 -4.74 -14.83 -1.05
CA ARG A 306 -4.29 -14.29 0.25
C ARG A 306 -2.78 -14.12 0.29
N GLU A 307 -2.03 -15.12 -0.17
CA GLU A 307 -0.56 -15.11 -0.15
C GLU A 307 0.00 -14.02 -1.08
N GLN A 308 -0.57 -13.90 -2.28
CA GLN A 308 -0.12 -12.96 -3.30
C GLN A 308 -0.48 -11.51 -2.99
N PHE A 309 -1.70 -11.25 -2.51
CA PHE A 309 -2.20 -9.89 -2.27
C PHE A 309 -2.03 -9.41 -0.82
N LYS A 310 -1.43 -10.25 0.05
CA LYS A 310 -1.10 -9.93 1.45
C LYS A 310 -2.26 -9.27 2.21
N VAL A 311 -3.48 -9.75 2.00
CA VAL A 311 -4.71 -9.15 2.54
C VAL A 311 -4.70 -9.17 4.07
N ILE A 312 -4.77 -7.98 4.66
CA ILE A 312 -4.27 -7.72 6.03
C ILE A 312 -5.36 -7.87 7.10
N ASN A 313 -6.64 -7.60 6.76
CA ASN A 313 -7.76 -7.77 7.67
C ASN A 313 -9.00 -8.35 6.98
N LEU A 314 -9.90 -8.96 7.78
CA LEU A 314 -11.08 -9.69 7.28
C LEU A 314 -12.06 -8.80 6.52
N LYS A 315 -12.22 -7.54 6.94
CA LYS A 315 -13.08 -6.58 6.25
C LYS A 315 -12.57 -6.32 4.84
N LYS A 316 -11.27 -6.06 4.69
CA LYS A 316 -10.64 -5.86 3.38
C LYS A 316 -10.65 -7.14 2.55
N ALA A 317 -10.54 -8.31 3.18
CA ALA A 317 -10.69 -9.60 2.51
C ALA A 317 -12.10 -9.77 1.93
N ALA A 318 -13.14 -9.41 2.69
CA ALA A 318 -14.51 -9.45 2.22
C ALA A 318 -14.75 -8.48 1.05
N GLU A 319 -14.24 -7.25 1.15
CA GLU A 319 -14.31 -6.25 0.06
C GLU A 319 -13.59 -6.72 -1.21
N SER A 320 -12.38 -7.27 -1.03
CA SER A 320 -11.59 -7.86 -2.11
C SER A 320 -12.32 -9.02 -2.77
N PHE A 321 -12.94 -9.89 -1.96
CA PHE A 321 -13.69 -11.03 -2.44
C PHE A 321 -14.92 -10.59 -3.25
N ALA A 322 -15.66 -9.58 -2.78
CA ALA A 322 -16.77 -8.99 -3.55
C ALA A 322 -16.29 -8.47 -4.91
N LYS A 323 -15.16 -7.79 -4.95
CA LYS A 323 -14.61 -7.30 -6.21
C LYS A 323 -14.15 -8.42 -7.14
N LEU A 324 -13.55 -9.49 -6.60
CA LEU A 324 -13.15 -10.66 -7.39
C LEU A 324 -14.35 -11.32 -8.10
N ILE A 325 -15.51 -11.39 -7.42
CA ILE A 325 -16.76 -11.89 -8.01
C ILE A 325 -17.12 -11.07 -9.26
N GLU A 326 -17.06 -9.74 -9.17
CA GLU A 326 -17.35 -8.85 -10.31
C GLU A 326 -16.35 -9.07 -11.46
N LEU A 327 -15.06 -9.10 -11.14
CA LEU A 327 -13.98 -9.22 -12.13
C LEU A 327 -13.99 -10.59 -12.85
N TRP A 328 -14.51 -11.64 -12.22
CA TRP A 328 -14.71 -12.96 -12.82
C TRP A 328 -16.04 -13.10 -13.57
N GLY A 329 -16.79 -12.01 -13.72
CA GLY A 329 -18.08 -12.02 -14.42
C GLY A 329 -19.18 -12.80 -13.69
N GLN A 330 -19.07 -12.95 -12.37
CA GLN A 330 -20.02 -13.70 -11.55
C GLN A 330 -21.20 -12.86 -11.04
N GLY A 331 -21.25 -11.58 -11.46
CA GLY A 331 -22.25 -10.59 -11.06
C GLY A 331 -21.62 -9.40 -10.34
N ALA A 332 -22.30 -8.26 -10.32
CA ALA A 332 -21.84 -7.08 -9.58
C ALA A 332 -22.09 -7.31 -8.09
N ALA A 333 -21.03 -7.28 -7.28
CA ALA A 333 -21.12 -7.65 -5.87
C ALA A 333 -20.71 -6.49 -4.94
N GLU A 334 -21.51 -6.29 -3.90
CA GLU A 334 -21.26 -5.35 -2.82
C GLU A 334 -21.24 -6.10 -1.49
N VAL A 335 -20.44 -5.64 -0.53
CA VAL A 335 -20.38 -6.23 0.80
C VAL A 335 -20.57 -5.18 1.89
N THR A 336 -21.33 -5.54 2.92
CA THR A 336 -21.52 -4.75 4.13
C THR A 336 -21.24 -5.61 5.36
N PHE A 337 -20.72 -5.00 6.42
CA PHE A 337 -20.46 -5.68 7.69
C PHE A 337 -21.47 -5.21 8.75
N ASP A 338 -22.15 -6.15 9.39
CA ASP A 338 -23.05 -5.91 10.50
C ASP A 338 -22.34 -6.25 11.82
N GLU A 339 -22.01 -5.21 12.60
CA GLU A 339 -21.34 -5.35 13.89
C GLU A 339 -22.18 -6.07 14.94
N LYS A 340 -23.53 -5.96 14.88
CA LYS A 340 -24.42 -6.54 15.90
C LYS A 340 -24.47 -8.05 15.81
N THR A 341 -24.46 -8.56 14.59
CA THR A 341 -24.52 -10.00 14.31
C THR A 341 -23.17 -10.59 13.96
N ASN A 342 -22.12 -9.76 13.88
CA ASN A 342 -20.78 -10.11 13.42
C ASN A 342 -20.83 -10.89 12.09
N SER A 343 -21.57 -10.34 11.12
CA SER A 343 -21.85 -11.01 9.85
C SER A 343 -21.58 -10.12 8.66
N TYR A 344 -21.16 -10.71 7.55
CA TYR A 344 -20.94 -10.04 6.28
C TYR A 344 -22.12 -10.34 5.35
N ARG A 345 -22.73 -9.29 4.81
CA ARG A 345 -23.83 -9.37 3.85
C ARG A 345 -23.30 -9.02 2.47
N PHE A 346 -23.34 -9.97 1.55
CA PHE A 346 -23.01 -9.79 0.15
C PHE A 346 -24.29 -9.65 -0.67
N ARG A 347 -24.42 -8.54 -1.40
CA ARG A 347 -25.45 -8.36 -2.42
C ARG A 347 -24.81 -8.62 -3.78
N VAL A 348 -25.42 -9.48 -4.60
CA VAL A 348 -24.93 -9.81 -5.94
C VAL A 348 -26.03 -9.62 -6.97
N GLU A 349 -25.79 -8.70 -7.90
CA GLU A 349 -26.66 -8.44 -9.05
C GLU A 349 -26.15 -9.18 -10.29
N ASN A 350 -27.06 -9.50 -11.21
CA ASN A 350 -26.71 -10.14 -12.49
C ASN A 350 -25.88 -11.43 -12.36
N SER A 351 -26.17 -12.25 -11.34
CA SER A 351 -25.53 -13.55 -11.14
C SER A 351 -25.92 -14.51 -12.28
N PRO A 352 -24.98 -14.94 -13.15
CA PRO A 352 -25.32 -15.78 -14.30
C PRO A 352 -25.84 -17.16 -13.86
N PHE A 353 -25.25 -17.73 -12.80
CA PHE A 353 -25.65 -19.02 -12.25
C PHE A 353 -27.10 -18.99 -11.76
N CYS A 354 -27.44 -18.06 -10.86
CA CYS A 354 -28.78 -17.99 -10.30
C CYS A 354 -29.81 -17.55 -11.35
N SER A 355 -29.41 -16.72 -12.33
CA SER A 355 -30.29 -16.28 -13.42
C SER A 355 -30.69 -17.43 -14.35
N TYR A 356 -29.84 -18.45 -14.52
CA TYR A 356 -30.18 -19.67 -15.26
C TYR A 356 -31.40 -20.38 -14.65
N PHE A 357 -31.50 -20.40 -13.32
CA PHE A 357 -32.57 -21.05 -12.56
C PHE A 357 -33.78 -20.16 -12.29
N LYS A 358 -33.98 -19.08 -13.06
CA LYS A 358 -35.13 -18.19 -12.87
C LYS A 358 -36.44 -18.97 -12.99
N GLY A 359 -37.24 -18.97 -11.91
CA GLY A 359 -38.50 -19.72 -11.84
C GLY A 359 -38.41 -21.05 -11.10
N LEU A 360 -37.23 -21.41 -10.56
CA LEU A 360 -37.07 -22.58 -9.69
C LEU A 360 -37.93 -22.49 -8.41
N GLY A 361 -38.26 -21.26 -7.97
CA GLY A 361 -39.05 -21.02 -6.76
C GLY A 361 -38.30 -21.29 -5.46
N LYS A 362 -37.01 -21.63 -5.56
CA LYS A 362 -36.08 -21.84 -4.45
C LYS A 362 -34.76 -21.10 -4.74
N VAL A 363 -33.91 -20.99 -3.73
CA VAL A 363 -32.57 -20.39 -3.86
C VAL A 363 -31.66 -21.26 -4.73
N ALA A 364 -30.59 -20.70 -5.31
CA ALA A 364 -29.78 -21.40 -6.31
C ALA A 364 -28.26 -21.25 -6.13
N GLY A 365 -27.81 -20.39 -5.23
CA GLY A 365 -26.42 -19.96 -5.09
C GLY A 365 -25.57 -20.80 -4.13
N TRP A 366 -25.89 -22.08 -3.88
CA TRP A 366 -25.23 -22.85 -2.81
C TRP A 366 -23.74 -23.09 -3.03
N LEU A 367 -23.32 -23.31 -4.28
CA LEU A 367 -21.90 -23.42 -4.59
C LEU A 367 -21.17 -22.15 -4.13
N ARG A 368 -21.74 -20.98 -4.44
CA ARG A 368 -21.20 -19.68 -4.02
C ARG A 368 -21.25 -19.51 -2.51
N ALA A 369 -22.33 -19.92 -1.86
CA ALA A 369 -22.44 -19.88 -0.41
C ALA A 369 -21.35 -20.75 0.24
N GLY A 370 -21.14 -21.97 -0.25
CA GLY A 370 -20.06 -22.84 0.19
C GLY A 370 -18.69 -22.20 0.02
N VAL A 371 -18.41 -21.67 -1.18
CA VAL A 371 -17.19 -20.94 -1.52
C VAL A 371 -16.94 -19.76 -0.56
N MET A 372 -17.96 -18.95 -0.27
CA MET A 372 -17.87 -17.84 0.68
C MET A 372 -17.56 -18.33 2.09
N ALA A 373 -18.25 -19.37 2.57
CA ALA A 373 -17.97 -19.95 3.88
C ALA A 373 -16.52 -20.44 3.96
N GLY A 374 -16.08 -21.26 3.00
CA GLY A 374 -14.71 -21.80 2.97
C GLY A 374 -13.63 -20.73 2.88
N ALA A 375 -13.88 -19.65 2.13
CA ALA A 375 -12.96 -18.52 2.05
C ALA A 375 -12.77 -17.82 3.40
N PHE A 376 -13.86 -17.57 4.13
CA PHE A 376 -13.81 -16.96 5.46
C PHE A 376 -13.15 -17.89 6.50
N GLU A 377 -13.38 -19.21 6.41
CA GLU A 377 -12.70 -20.18 7.27
C GLU A 377 -11.18 -20.19 7.02
N SER A 378 -10.76 -20.22 5.76
CA SER A 378 -9.34 -20.19 5.37
C SER A 378 -8.65 -18.89 5.83
N TYR A 379 -9.37 -17.77 5.79
CA TYR A 379 -8.85 -16.49 6.22
C TYR A 379 -8.69 -16.40 7.75
N THR A 380 -9.70 -16.81 8.51
CA THR A 380 -9.78 -16.58 9.96
C THR A 380 -9.28 -17.73 10.81
N GLY A 381 -9.19 -18.95 10.25
CA GLY A 381 -8.97 -20.18 11.01
C GLY A 381 -10.17 -20.64 11.84
N ASN A 382 -11.28 -19.89 11.86
CA ASN A 382 -12.50 -20.21 12.58
C ASN A 382 -13.55 -20.79 11.64
N ARG A 383 -14.58 -21.47 12.18
CA ARG A 383 -15.68 -22.00 11.37
C ARG A 383 -16.68 -20.92 10.97
N TYR A 384 -17.11 -20.97 9.71
CA TYR A 384 -18.07 -20.05 9.11
C TYR A 384 -19.13 -20.81 8.31
N GLU A 385 -20.31 -20.21 8.26
CA GLU A 385 -21.43 -20.62 7.43
C GLU A 385 -21.89 -19.46 6.56
N CYS A 386 -22.44 -19.79 5.40
CA CYS A 386 -23.03 -18.82 4.49
C CYS A 386 -24.41 -19.29 4.06
N GLU A 387 -25.39 -18.39 4.11
CA GLU A 387 -26.76 -18.66 3.70
C GLU A 387 -27.18 -17.68 2.60
N GLU A 388 -27.78 -18.18 1.52
CA GLU A 388 -28.44 -17.34 0.52
C GLU A 388 -29.88 -17.05 0.97
N VAL A 389 -30.16 -15.79 1.33
CA VAL A 389 -31.46 -15.38 1.90
C VAL A 389 -32.40 -14.75 0.86
N LYS A 390 -31.84 -14.24 -0.25
CA LYS A 390 -32.57 -13.76 -1.43
C LYS A 390 -31.96 -14.34 -2.68
N CYS A 391 -32.75 -14.65 -3.70
CA CYS A 391 -32.25 -15.21 -4.94
C CYS A 391 -33.14 -14.88 -6.14
N VAL A 392 -32.53 -14.53 -7.27
CA VAL A 392 -33.25 -14.35 -8.54
C VAL A 392 -33.93 -15.63 -9.04
N ALA A 393 -33.42 -16.81 -8.67
CA ALA A 393 -34.05 -18.10 -8.97
C ALA A 393 -35.39 -18.29 -8.23
N LYS A 394 -35.46 -17.75 -7.00
CA LYS A 394 -36.65 -17.74 -6.15
C LYS A 394 -37.66 -16.68 -6.56
N GLY A 395 -37.21 -15.62 -7.25
CA GLY A 395 -38.03 -14.51 -7.73
C GLY A 395 -37.68 -13.15 -7.13
N ASP A 396 -36.60 -13.04 -6.34
CA ASP A 396 -36.10 -11.75 -5.85
C ASP A 396 -35.37 -10.96 -6.97
N ASP A 397 -35.17 -9.65 -6.77
CA ASP A 397 -34.47 -8.79 -7.76
C ASP A 397 -32.96 -9.05 -7.84
N TYR A 398 -32.38 -9.62 -6.78
CA TYR A 398 -30.95 -9.87 -6.65
C TYR A 398 -30.69 -11.06 -5.70
N CYS A 399 -29.44 -11.53 -5.68
CA CYS A 399 -29.00 -12.55 -4.73
C CYS A 399 -28.39 -11.90 -3.48
N GLU A 400 -28.72 -12.41 -2.29
CA GLU A 400 -28.16 -11.93 -1.02
C GLU A 400 -27.61 -13.10 -0.20
N PHE A 401 -26.35 -12.99 0.20
CA PHE A 401 -25.64 -14.00 0.98
C PHE A 401 -25.21 -13.43 2.32
N ILE A 402 -25.44 -14.18 3.40
CA ILE A 402 -25.04 -13.81 4.76
C ILE A 402 -23.99 -14.78 5.24
N VAL A 403 -22.76 -14.29 5.44
CA VAL A 403 -21.64 -15.05 5.98
C VAL A 403 -21.49 -14.71 7.47
N LYS A 404 -21.47 -15.72 8.34
CA LYS A 404 -21.38 -15.54 9.80
C LYS A 404 -20.55 -16.67 10.45
N PRO A 405 -19.96 -16.42 11.62
CA PRO A 405 -19.31 -17.47 12.40
C PRO A 405 -20.32 -18.57 12.73
N SER A 406 -19.94 -19.83 12.51
CA SER A 406 -20.77 -20.97 12.95
C SER A 406 -20.75 -21.03 14.48
N ARG A 407 -21.93 -21.13 15.10
CA ARG A 407 -22.00 -21.45 16.54
C ARG A 407 -21.59 -22.91 16.71
N VAL A 408 -20.56 -23.15 17.52
CA VAL A 408 -20.16 -24.50 17.97
C VAL A 408 -21.24 -25.07 18.88
#